data_AF-A0A3R9G651-F1
#
_entry.id   AF-A0A3R9G651-F1
#
_cell.length_a   1.000
_cell.length_b   1.000
_cell.length_c   1.000
_cell.angle_alpha   90.00
_cell.angle_beta   90.00
_cell.angle_gamma   90.00
#
_symmetry.space_group_name_H-M   'P 1'
#
loop_
_entity.id
_entity.type
_entity.pdbx_description
1 polymer ?
#
loop_
_entity_poly.entity_id
_entity_poly.type
_entity_poly.pdbx_seq_one_letter_code
_entity_poly.pdbx_strand_id
1 'polypeptide(L)'
;MAIPKLNAYSLPGAADIPDNKVQWAFEPARAALLIHDMQDYFVNFWGENCPMMAQVIANIAALRRYCKQQGIPVYYTAQPDNQSPEDRALLNDMWGPGLNNYPEQQRVVAELAPDSDDTVLVKWRYSAFHRSPLEQALKASGRDQLLICGVYAHIGCMTTATDAFMRDIQPFMVADALADFSREEHLMALKYVAGRAGRVVMTADLLPTPQSKQQLRALVLPLLDESDEPEDDENLIDYGLDSVRMMALASRWRQVYPDIDFVMLAKKPTIDAWWALLSRDVR
;
A
#
# COMPACT_ATOMS: atom_id res chain seq x y z
N MET A 1 25.96 -13.20 -0.47
CA MET A 1 25.33 -13.75 0.77
C MET A 1 23.86 -13.95 0.50
N ALA A 2 23.25 -15.06 0.95
CA ALA A 2 21.80 -15.22 0.83
C ALA A 2 21.06 -14.28 1.78
N ILE A 3 19.80 -13.97 1.49
CA ILE A 3 18.93 -13.22 2.41
C ILE A 3 18.83 -14.02 3.72
N PRO A 4 19.07 -13.41 4.90
CA PRO A 4 18.94 -14.11 6.17
C PRO A 4 17.48 -14.36 6.53
N LYS A 5 17.22 -15.26 7.49
CA LYS A 5 15.91 -15.32 8.14
C LYS A 5 15.65 -13.97 8.83
N LEU A 6 14.47 -13.42 8.62
CA LEU A 6 14.07 -12.09 9.09
C LEU A 6 13.17 -12.19 10.31
N ASN A 7 13.29 -11.21 11.20
CA ASN A 7 12.42 -11.07 12.36
C ASN A 7 11.37 -10.00 12.09
N ALA A 8 10.15 -10.22 12.61
CA ALA A 8 9.11 -9.20 12.60
C ALA A 8 9.50 -8.00 13.48
N TYR A 9 8.95 -6.84 13.16
CA TYR A 9 9.09 -5.61 13.92
C TYR A 9 7.80 -4.78 13.84
N SER A 10 7.70 -3.72 14.65
CA SER A 10 6.56 -2.80 14.58
C SER A 10 6.64 -1.93 13.32
N LEU A 11 5.65 -2.06 12.43
CA LEU A 11 5.54 -1.24 11.22
C LEU A 11 5.54 0.27 11.57
N PRO A 12 6.03 1.13 10.66
CA PRO A 12 5.97 2.57 10.85
C PRO A 12 4.52 3.06 11.05
N GLY A 13 4.31 3.92 12.04
CA GLY A 13 3.07 4.67 12.21
C GLY A 13 3.15 6.06 11.59
N ALA A 14 2.05 6.82 11.63
CA ALA A 14 2.02 8.19 11.10
C ALA A 14 3.08 9.12 11.74
N ALA A 15 3.38 8.92 13.04
CA ALA A 15 4.41 9.67 13.75
C ALA A 15 5.85 9.31 13.33
N ASP A 16 6.05 8.17 12.65
CA ASP A 16 7.35 7.77 12.10
C ASP A 16 7.60 8.37 10.70
N ILE A 17 6.57 8.94 10.05
CA ILE A 17 6.72 9.52 8.70
C ILE A 17 7.53 10.82 8.78
N PRO A 18 8.67 10.92 8.07
CA PRO A 18 9.43 12.17 8.00
C PRO A 18 8.69 13.24 7.22
N ASP A 19 8.96 14.51 7.51
CA ASP A 19 8.43 15.62 6.73
C ASP A 19 8.81 15.47 5.24
N ASN A 20 7.79 15.35 4.40
CA ASN A 20 7.97 15.28 2.96
C ASN A 20 8.46 16.63 2.43
N LYS A 21 9.54 16.62 1.62
CA LYS A 21 10.06 17.86 1.00
C LYS A 21 9.14 18.40 -0.09
N VAL A 22 8.33 17.53 -0.69
CA VAL A 22 7.38 17.85 -1.77
C VAL A 22 5.95 17.70 -1.27
N GLN A 23 5.01 18.43 -1.90
CA GLN A 23 3.61 18.51 -1.49
C GLN A 23 2.64 17.97 -2.56
N TRP A 24 3.08 17.01 -3.39
CA TRP A 24 2.25 16.46 -4.46
C TRP A 24 1.00 15.79 -3.90
N ALA A 25 -0.19 16.27 -4.27
CA ALA A 25 -1.44 15.62 -3.90
C ALA A 25 -1.57 14.27 -4.64
N PHE A 26 -2.20 13.29 -3.99
CA PHE A 26 -2.56 12.05 -4.65
C PHE A 26 -3.76 12.30 -5.59
N GLU A 27 -3.60 11.92 -6.86
CA GLU A 27 -4.60 12.11 -7.90
C GLU A 27 -4.91 10.76 -8.57
N PRO A 28 -6.04 10.09 -8.22
CA PRO A 28 -6.40 8.77 -8.73
C PRO A 28 -6.30 8.63 -10.26
N ALA A 29 -6.72 9.66 -11.00
CA ALA A 29 -6.69 9.66 -12.47
C ALA A 29 -5.27 9.64 -13.07
N ARG A 30 -4.25 10.01 -12.29
CA ARG A 30 -2.84 10.06 -12.68
C ARG A 30 -2.01 8.92 -12.10
N ALA A 31 -2.58 8.15 -11.18
CA ALA A 31 -1.87 7.14 -10.44
C ALA A 31 -1.85 5.76 -11.10
N ALA A 32 -0.86 4.97 -10.72
CA ALA A 32 -0.78 3.52 -10.86
C ALA A 32 -0.29 2.91 -9.53
N LEU A 33 -0.66 1.67 -9.26
CA LEU A 33 -0.16 0.91 -8.10
C LEU A 33 0.93 -0.07 -8.55
N LEU A 34 2.03 -0.13 -7.81
CA LEU A 34 3.08 -1.14 -7.96
C LEU A 34 3.15 -2.01 -6.70
N ILE A 35 2.82 -3.30 -6.86
CA ILE A 35 3.03 -4.35 -5.86
C ILE A 35 4.38 -5.01 -6.16
N HIS A 36 5.41 -4.57 -5.43
CA HIS A 36 6.79 -4.86 -5.71
C HIS A 36 7.26 -6.18 -5.05
N ASP A 37 7.56 -7.19 -5.87
CA ASP A 37 8.22 -8.45 -5.51
C ASP A 37 7.56 -9.21 -4.33
N MET A 38 6.22 -9.16 -4.22
CA MET A 38 5.43 -9.88 -3.20
C MET A 38 5.27 -11.38 -3.54
N GLN A 39 6.38 -12.05 -3.87
CA GLN A 39 6.43 -13.48 -4.17
C GLN A 39 6.66 -14.30 -2.89
N ASP A 40 6.16 -15.53 -2.86
CA ASP A 40 6.28 -16.46 -1.73
C ASP A 40 7.74 -16.54 -1.24
N TYR A 41 8.70 -16.68 -2.16
CA TYR A 41 10.13 -16.73 -1.83
C TYR A 41 10.61 -15.57 -0.95
N PHE A 42 10.18 -14.34 -1.24
CA PHE A 42 10.62 -13.16 -0.49
C PHE A 42 9.91 -13.01 0.85
N VAL A 43 8.61 -13.36 0.91
CA VAL A 43 7.79 -13.28 2.12
C VAL A 43 8.14 -14.41 3.11
N ASN A 44 8.52 -15.58 2.61
CA ASN A 44 8.88 -16.74 3.43
C ASN A 44 10.10 -16.53 4.33
N PHE A 45 10.93 -15.50 4.06
CA PHE A 45 12.05 -15.16 4.94
C PHE A 45 11.63 -14.73 6.35
N TRP A 46 10.39 -14.29 6.56
CA TRP A 46 9.81 -14.04 7.90
C TRP A 46 9.19 -15.27 8.56
N GLY A 47 9.14 -16.41 7.86
CA GLY A 47 8.47 -17.63 8.32
C GLY A 47 6.94 -17.60 8.18
N GLU A 48 6.31 -18.73 8.51
CA GLU A 48 4.87 -18.90 8.43
C GLU A 48 4.12 -18.03 9.44
N ASN A 49 2.94 -17.53 9.05
CA ASN A 49 2.01 -16.79 9.91
C ASN A 49 2.60 -15.57 10.63
N CYS A 50 3.55 -14.87 10.01
CA CYS A 50 4.11 -13.63 10.56
C CYS A 50 3.02 -12.52 10.62
N PRO A 51 2.60 -12.05 11.81
CA PRO A 51 1.52 -11.06 11.93
C PRO A 51 1.84 -9.72 11.26
N MET A 52 3.13 -9.32 11.28
CA MET A 52 3.59 -8.12 10.59
C MET A 52 3.38 -8.22 9.08
N MET A 53 3.76 -9.36 8.47
CA MET A 53 3.56 -9.56 7.03
C MET A 53 2.08 -9.72 6.68
N ALA A 54 1.28 -10.35 7.54
CA ALA A 54 -0.17 -10.39 7.37
C ALA A 54 -0.78 -8.97 7.33
N GLN A 55 -0.30 -8.05 8.19
CA GLN A 55 -0.73 -6.65 8.16
C GLN A 55 -0.27 -5.91 6.90
N VAL A 56 0.98 -6.10 6.45
CA VAL A 56 1.48 -5.53 5.19
C VAL A 56 0.65 -6.01 4.00
N ILE A 57 0.40 -7.32 3.91
CA ILE A 57 -0.43 -7.94 2.88
C ILE A 57 -1.86 -7.39 2.90
N ALA A 58 -2.47 -7.26 4.08
CA ALA A 58 -3.80 -6.68 4.22
C ALA A 58 -3.86 -5.22 3.73
N ASN A 59 -2.85 -4.41 4.04
CA ASN A 59 -2.75 -3.03 3.57
C ASN A 59 -2.59 -2.97 2.04
N ILE A 60 -1.73 -3.81 1.45
CA ILE A 60 -1.57 -3.92 0.00
C ILE A 60 -2.90 -4.35 -0.67
N ALA A 61 -3.60 -5.33 -0.09
CA ALA A 61 -4.89 -5.80 -0.60
C ALA A 61 -5.96 -4.70 -0.57
N ALA A 62 -5.99 -3.87 0.47
CA ALA A 62 -6.87 -2.72 0.57
C ALA A 62 -6.57 -1.67 -0.52
N LEU A 63 -5.29 -1.34 -0.73
CA LEU A 63 -4.86 -0.45 -1.82
C LEU A 63 -5.23 -1.00 -3.18
N ARG A 64 -4.98 -2.30 -3.43
CA ARG A 64 -5.32 -2.98 -4.68
C ARG A 64 -6.82 -2.89 -4.96
N ARG A 65 -7.65 -3.22 -3.98
CA ARG A 65 -9.12 -3.17 -4.11
C ARG A 65 -9.60 -1.76 -4.48
N TYR A 66 -9.11 -0.75 -3.76
CA TYR A 66 -9.42 0.64 -4.06
C TYR A 66 -8.96 1.03 -5.47
N CYS A 67 -7.73 0.67 -5.85
CA CYS A 67 -7.18 0.97 -7.17
C CYS A 67 -8.05 0.37 -8.28
N LYS A 68 -8.45 -0.90 -8.16
CA LYS A 68 -9.35 -1.54 -9.12
C LYS A 68 -10.70 -0.83 -9.23
N GLN A 69 -11.30 -0.44 -8.11
CA GLN A 69 -12.57 0.29 -8.10
C GLN A 69 -12.48 1.68 -8.77
N GLN A 70 -11.33 2.34 -8.66
CA GLN A 70 -11.10 3.66 -9.27
C GLN A 70 -10.53 3.61 -10.69
N GLY A 71 -10.33 2.42 -11.27
CA GLY A 71 -9.66 2.28 -12.57
C GLY A 71 -8.20 2.75 -12.56
N ILE A 72 -7.54 2.65 -11.40
CA ILE A 72 -6.08 2.83 -11.26
C ILE A 72 -5.42 1.50 -11.67
N PRO A 73 -4.54 1.49 -12.70
CA PRO A 73 -3.89 0.26 -13.14
C PRO A 73 -2.97 -0.30 -12.06
N VAL A 74 -3.00 -1.63 -11.89
CA VAL A 74 -2.19 -2.37 -10.93
C VAL A 74 -1.09 -3.14 -11.66
N TYR A 75 0.15 -2.87 -11.26
CA TYR A 75 1.34 -3.55 -11.74
C TYR A 75 1.94 -4.40 -10.63
N TYR A 76 2.43 -5.56 -11.00
CA TYR A 76 3.26 -6.42 -10.15
C TYR A 76 4.66 -6.49 -10.74
N THR A 77 5.66 -6.66 -9.88
CA THR A 77 6.95 -7.18 -10.33
C THR A 77 7.16 -8.57 -9.75
N ALA A 78 7.65 -9.47 -10.59
CA ALA A 78 7.98 -10.83 -10.20
C ALA A 78 9.32 -11.25 -10.83
N GLN A 79 10.28 -11.66 -10.00
CA GLN A 79 11.51 -12.26 -10.50
C GLN A 79 11.17 -13.59 -11.20
N PRO A 80 11.78 -13.89 -12.35
CA PRO A 80 11.59 -15.18 -13.00
C PRO A 80 12.32 -16.28 -12.23
N ASP A 81 11.78 -17.49 -12.29
CA ASP A 81 12.32 -18.71 -11.67
C ASP A 81 13.53 -19.30 -12.40
N ASN A 82 13.76 -18.89 -13.66
CA ASN A 82 14.91 -19.28 -14.45
C ASN A 82 15.66 -18.06 -14.98
N GLN A 83 16.76 -17.70 -14.32
CA GLN A 83 17.68 -16.65 -14.76
C GLN A 83 19.03 -17.25 -15.15
N SER A 84 19.47 -17.01 -16.40
CA SER A 84 20.83 -17.37 -16.82
C SER A 84 21.88 -16.62 -15.97
N PRO A 85 23.10 -17.17 -15.79
CA PRO A 85 24.19 -16.45 -15.12
C PRO A 85 24.47 -15.07 -15.75
N GLU A 86 24.33 -14.95 -17.06
CA GLU A 86 24.53 -13.72 -17.83
C GLU A 86 23.43 -12.68 -17.54
N ASP A 87 22.17 -13.11 -17.49
CA ASP A 87 21.06 -12.21 -17.20
C ASP A 87 21.03 -11.79 -15.74
N ARG A 88 21.34 -12.71 -14.82
CA ARG A 88 21.42 -12.43 -13.39
C ARG A 88 22.64 -11.59 -13.02
N ALA A 89 23.77 -11.80 -13.72
CA ALA A 89 25.00 -11.03 -13.61
C ALA A 89 25.45 -10.84 -12.14
N LEU A 90 25.76 -9.60 -11.74
CA LEU A 90 26.27 -9.24 -10.40
C LEU A 90 25.31 -9.53 -9.24
N LEU A 91 24.04 -9.86 -9.51
CA LEU A 91 23.14 -10.35 -8.46
C LEU A 91 23.60 -11.72 -7.92
N ASN A 92 24.34 -12.50 -8.71
CA ASN A 92 24.94 -13.75 -8.24
C ASN A 92 25.95 -13.51 -7.11
N ASP A 93 26.84 -12.54 -7.29
CA ASP A 93 27.84 -12.17 -6.29
C ASP A 93 27.18 -11.66 -5.00
N MET A 94 26.16 -10.80 -5.16
CA MET A 94 25.49 -10.16 -4.02
C MET A 94 24.58 -11.14 -3.26
N TRP A 95 23.69 -11.86 -3.96
CA TRP A 95 22.58 -12.61 -3.36
C TRP A 95 22.65 -14.13 -3.61
N GLY A 96 23.67 -14.60 -4.32
CA GLY A 96 23.73 -15.99 -4.78
C GLY A 96 22.65 -16.31 -5.82
N PRO A 97 22.24 -17.59 -5.94
CA PRO A 97 21.25 -18.01 -6.92
C PRO A 97 19.85 -17.43 -6.65
N GLY A 98 19.56 -17.05 -5.41
CA GLY A 98 18.26 -16.50 -5.02
C GLY A 98 17.10 -17.44 -5.36
N LEU A 99 16.03 -16.87 -5.92
CA LEU A 99 14.81 -17.59 -6.32
C LEU A 99 15.05 -18.73 -7.33
N ASN A 100 16.14 -18.70 -8.13
CA ASN A 100 16.42 -19.77 -9.09
C ASN A 100 16.51 -21.17 -8.44
N ASN A 101 16.86 -21.23 -7.15
CA ASN A 101 16.93 -22.50 -6.41
C ASN A 101 15.60 -22.91 -5.76
N TYR A 102 14.56 -22.09 -5.87
CA TYR A 102 13.24 -22.28 -5.25
C TYR A 102 12.12 -21.91 -6.25
N PRO A 103 12.11 -22.50 -7.46
CA PRO A 103 11.16 -22.14 -8.51
C PRO A 103 9.70 -22.30 -8.09
N GLU A 104 9.40 -23.24 -7.18
CA GLU A 104 8.07 -23.45 -6.61
C GLU A 104 7.54 -22.27 -5.78
N GLN A 105 8.43 -21.38 -5.34
CA GLN A 105 8.12 -20.18 -4.55
C GLN A 105 8.10 -18.89 -5.39
N GLN A 106 8.03 -19.01 -6.72
CA GLN A 106 8.00 -17.86 -7.64
C GLN A 106 6.67 -17.11 -7.59
N ARG A 107 5.58 -17.77 -7.19
CA ARG A 107 4.24 -17.16 -7.28
C ARG A 107 4.11 -15.98 -6.33
N VAL A 108 3.29 -14.99 -6.72
CA VAL A 108 2.81 -13.95 -5.81
C VAL A 108 1.99 -14.62 -4.69
N VAL A 109 2.13 -14.13 -3.46
CA VAL A 109 1.38 -14.64 -2.30
C VAL A 109 -0.11 -14.69 -2.59
N ALA A 110 -0.79 -15.74 -2.12
CA ALA A 110 -2.16 -16.08 -2.52
C ALA A 110 -3.17 -14.94 -2.29
N GLU A 111 -3.02 -14.21 -1.19
CA GLU A 111 -3.87 -13.08 -0.81
C GLU A 111 -3.75 -11.87 -1.75
N LEU A 112 -2.66 -11.79 -2.51
CA LEU A 112 -2.38 -10.75 -3.51
C LEU A 112 -2.33 -11.31 -4.93
N ALA A 113 -2.86 -12.51 -5.16
CA ALA A 113 -2.85 -13.16 -6.46
C ALA A 113 -3.37 -12.21 -7.57
N PRO A 114 -2.59 -11.97 -8.62
CA PRO A 114 -3.03 -11.15 -9.74
C PRO A 114 -4.23 -11.80 -10.45
N ASP A 115 -5.12 -10.97 -11.00
CA ASP A 115 -6.17 -11.39 -11.93
C ASP A 115 -5.93 -10.85 -13.35
N SER A 116 -6.88 -11.06 -14.26
CA SER A 116 -6.73 -10.74 -15.68
C SER A 116 -6.60 -9.24 -15.99
N ASP A 117 -6.98 -8.37 -15.06
CA ASP A 117 -6.90 -6.91 -15.27
C ASP A 117 -5.55 -6.33 -14.80
N ASP A 118 -4.74 -7.14 -14.12
CA ASP A 118 -3.44 -6.73 -13.59
C ASP A 118 -2.31 -6.99 -14.60
N THR A 119 -1.23 -6.23 -14.49
CA THR A 119 -0.03 -6.43 -15.30
C THR A 119 1.13 -6.98 -14.47
N VAL A 120 1.59 -8.21 -14.76
CA VAL A 120 2.75 -8.80 -14.10
C VAL A 120 4.01 -8.59 -14.95
N LEU A 121 4.96 -7.83 -14.42
CA LEU A 121 6.22 -7.49 -15.07
C LEU A 121 7.35 -8.40 -14.59
N VAL A 122 8.13 -8.93 -15.53
CA VAL A 122 9.33 -9.71 -15.19
C VAL A 122 10.39 -8.78 -14.60
N LYS A 123 10.88 -9.13 -13.39
CA LYS A 123 11.81 -8.31 -12.62
C LYS A 123 13.24 -8.81 -12.73
N TRP A 124 14.11 -8.00 -13.31
CA TRP A 124 15.52 -8.37 -13.53
C TRP A 124 16.51 -7.69 -12.58
N ARG A 125 16.20 -6.49 -12.08
CA ARG A 125 17.09 -5.68 -11.22
C ARG A 125 16.28 -5.03 -10.10
N TYR A 126 16.94 -4.30 -9.20
CA TYR A 126 16.27 -3.62 -8.09
C TYR A 126 15.17 -2.65 -8.57
N SER A 127 15.45 -1.83 -9.59
CA SER A 127 14.41 -0.98 -10.20
C SER A 127 13.41 -1.77 -11.03
N ALA A 128 12.11 -1.52 -10.82
CA ALA A 128 11.02 -2.04 -11.64
C ALA A 128 11.01 -1.50 -13.09
N PHE A 129 11.74 -0.44 -13.38
CA PHE A 129 11.86 0.14 -14.72
C PHE A 129 12.98 -0.51 -15.55
N HIS A 130 13.97 -1.11 -14.90
CA HIS A 130 15.15 -1.60 -15.60
C HIS A 130 14.87 -2.94 -16.29
N ARG A 131 15.01 -2.98 -17.64
CA ARG A 131 14.64 -4.11 -18.51
C ARG A 131 13.15 -4.49 -18.39
N SER A 132 12.30 -3.48 -18.31
CA SER A 132 10.85 -3.63 -18.14
C SER A 132 10.12 -2.56 -18.95
N PRO A 133 8.90 -2.84 -19.45
CA PRO A 133 8.08 -1.85 -20.17
C PRO A 133 7.37 -0.84 -19.25
N LEU A 134 7.61 -0.85 -17.93
CA LEU A 134 6.85 -0.06 -16.95
C LEU A 134 6.76 1.44 -17.32
N GLU A 135 7.87 2.07 -17.69
CA GLU A 135 7.86 3.51 -18.05
C GLU A 135 6.95 3.77 -19.26
N GLN A 136 7.05 2.93 -20.28
CA GLN A 136 6.24 3.07 -21.49
C GLN A 136 4.75 2.86 -21.17
N ALA A 137 4.42 1.88 -20.33
CA ALA A 137 3.05 1.59 -19.92
C ALA A 137 2.42 2.75 -19.13
N LEU A 138 3.17 3.34 -18.19
CA LEU A 138 2.74 4.51 -17.43
C LEU A 138 2.53 5.73 -18.33
N LYS A 139 3.49 6.04 -19.21
CA LYS A 139 3.35 7.14 -20.19
C LYS A 139 2.18 6.95 -21.14
N ALA A 140 1.99 5.74 -21.68
CA ALA A 140 0.90 5.44 -22.61
C ALA A 140 -0.48 5.56 -21.96
N SER A 141 -0.58 5.27 -20.66
CA SER A 141 -1.83 5.39 -19.89
C SER A 141 -2.02 6.76 -19.23
N GLY A 142 -1.12 7.72 -19.49
CA GLY A 142 -1.17 9.06 -18.91
C GLY A 142 -0.98 9.09 -17.39
N ARG A 143 -0.29 8.09 -16.83
CA ARG A 143 -0.05 7.95 -15.39
C ARG A 143 1.36 8.42 -15.05
N ASP A 144 1.46 9.40 -14.17
CA ASP A 144 2.71 9.98 -13.69
C ASP A 144 2.80 10.05 -12.16
N GLN A 145 1.94 9.29 -11.46
CA GLN A 145 2.10 8.96 -10.05
C GLN A 145 2.21 7.44 -9.87
N LEU A 146 3.14 7.00 -9.03
CA LEU A 146 3.34 5.57 -8.76
C LEU A 146 3.27 5.31 -7.25
N LEU A 147 2.23 4.62 -6.82
CA LEU A 147 2.11 4.10 -5.46
C LEU A 147 2.98 2.85 -5.34
N ILE A 148 3.89 2.81 -4.37
CA ILE A 148 4.87 1.73 -4.22
C ILE A 148 4.66 1.03 -2.87
N CYS A 149 4.34 -0.25 -2.95
CA CYS A 149 4.20 -1.16 -1.80
C CYS A 149 4.92 -2.49 -2.09
N GLY A 150 5.17 -3.29 -1.06
CA GLY A 150 5.82 -4.60 -1.19
C GLY A 150 7.18 -4.70 -0.48
N VAL A 151 8.10 -5.51 -1.04
CA VAL A 151 9.39 -5.81 -0.40
C VAL A 151 10.58 -5.75 -1.37
N TYR A 152 11.80 -5.47 -0.91
CA TYR A 152 12.17 -4.91 0.39
C TYR A 152 12.26 -3.39 0.29
N ALA A 153 11.86 -2.67 1.34
CA ALA A 153 11.68 -1.22 1.31
C ALA A 153 12.95 -0.46 0.84
N HIS A 154 14.11 -0.70 1.46
CA HIS A 154 15.35 0.01 1.14
C HIS A 154 16.07 -0.47 -0.12
N ILE A 155 15.71 -1.64 -0.67
CA ILE A 155 16.38 -2.21 -1.84
C ILE A 155 15.57 -1.88 -3.10
N GLY A 156 14.62 -2.74 -3.45
CA GLY A 156 13.88 -2.64 -4.70
C GLY A 156 12.89 -1.48 -4.71
N CYS A 157 12.16 -1.28 -3.62
CA CYS A 157 11.13 -0.25 -3.52
C CYS A 157 11.75 1.16 -3.57
N MET A 158 12.74 1.44 -2.73
CA MET A 158 13.45 2.74 -2.72
C MET A 158 14.22 3.01 -4.02
N THR A 159 14.86 1.99 -4.60
CA THR A 159 15.53 2.15 -5.91
C THR A 159 14.50 2.47 -6.99
N THR A 160 13.36 1.77 -7.02
CA THR A 160 12.27 2.05 -7.96
C THR A 160 11.68 3.44 -7.74
N ALA A 161 11.51 3.89 -6.50
CA ALA A 161 11.05 5.24 -6.19
C ALA A 161 12.02 6.29 -6.76
N THR A 162 13.32 6.10 -6.55
CA THR A 162 14.35 7.02 -7.07
C THR A 162 14.39 7.01 -8.59
N ASP A 163 14.22 5.86 -9.22
CA ASP A 163 14.18 5.73 -10.68
C ASP A 163 12.89 6.31 -11.28
N ALA A 164 11.74 6.15 -10.63
CA ALA A 164 10.49 6.83 -11.00
C ALA A 164 10.68 8.36 -10.99
N PHE A 165 11.25 8.89 -9.91
CA PHE A 165 11.53 10.32 -9.77
C PHE A 165 12.40 10.86 -10.92
N MET A 166 13.46 10.12 -11.28
CA MET A 166 14.34 10.50 -12.40
C MET A 166 13.68 10.39 -13.78
N ARG A 167 12.52 9.74 -13.89
CA ARG A 167 11.71 9.58 -15.11
C ARG A 167 10.49 10.48 -15.13
N ASP A 168 10.46 11.51 -14.28
CA ASP A 168 9.36 12.47 -14.12
C ASP A 168 8.05 11.84 -13.63
N ILE A 169 8.13 10.69 -12.95
CA ILE A 169 7.00 10.03 -12.30
C ILE A 169 7.11 10.28 -10.80
N GLN A 170 6.03 10.73 -10.15
CA GLN A 170 5.98 11.05 -8.73
C GLN A 170 5.80 9.76 -7.90
N PRO A 171 6.82 9.29 -7.16
CA PRO A 171 6.65 8.10 -6.33
C PRO A 171 5.97 8.45 -4.99
N PHE A 172 5.09 7.56 -4.56
CA PHE A 172 4.45 7.56 -3.25
C PHE A 172 4.78 6.23 -2.57
N MET A 173 5.76 6.21 -1.67
CA MET A 173 6.04 5.04 -0.84
C MET A 173 5.01 4.93 0.28
N VAL A 174 4.35 3.78 0.38
CA VAL A 174 3.29 3.56 1.37
C VAL A 174 3.87 2.84 2.59
N ALA A 175 4.17 3.60 3.64
CA ALA A 175 5.02 3.21 4.78
C ALA A 175 4.57 1.93 5.49
N ASP A 176 3.27 1.75 5.68
CA ASP A 176 2.67 0.58 6.34
C ASP A 176 2.29 -0.55 5.37
N ALA A 177 2.51 -0.37 4.06
CA ALA A 177 2.35 -1.41 3.04
C ALA A 177 3.72 -1.86 2.47
N LEU A 178 4.78 -1.65 3.24
CA LEU A 178 6.14 -2.07 2.93
C LEU A 178 6.69 -2.93 4.06
N ALA A 179 7.65 -3.82 3.73
CA ALA A 179 8.47 -4.48 4.72
C ALA A 179 9.94 -4.52 4.28
N ASP A 180 10.82 -4.80 5.23
CA ASP A 180 12.27 -4.74 5.04
C ASP A 180 13.00 -5.69 5.99
N PHE A 181 14.30 -5.88 5.82
CA PHE A 181 15.11 -6.76 6.67
C PHE A 181 15.10 -6.33 8.14
N SER A 182 15.03 -5.03 8.40
CA SER A 182 14.92 -4.47 9.75
C SER A 182 14.05 -3.21 9.77
N ARG A 183 13.57 -2.83 10.96
CA ARG A 183 12.87 -1.55 11.15
C ARG A 183 13.75 -0.35 10.81
N GLU A 184 15.05 -0.43 11.08
CA GLU A 184 15.99 0.65 10.80
C GLU A 184 16.13 0.90 9.30
N GLU A 185 16.33 -0.15 8.51
CA GLU A 185 16.42 -0.05 7.05
C GLU A 185 15.10 0.42 6.43
N HIS A 186 13.97 -0.05 6.96
CA HIS A 186 12.65 0.43 6.55
C HIS A 186 12.54 1.95 6.75
N LEU A 187 12.78 2.45 7.97
CA LEU A 187 12.70 3.88 8.27
C LEU A 187 13.72 4.71 7.48
N MET A 188 14.91 4.16 7.23
CA MET A 188 15.92 4.79 6.39
C MET A 188 15.41 5.00 4.96
N ALA A 189 14.76 3.99 4.38
CA ALA A 189 14.16 4.07 3.05
C ALA A 189 13.11 5.20 2.97
N LEU A 190 12.23 5.28 3.97
CA LEU A 190 11.22 6.34 4.06
C LEU A 190 11.86 7.73 4.15
N LYS A 191 12.85 7.89 5.04
CA LYS A 191 13.59 9.15 5.19
C LYS A 191 14.32 9.56 3.92
N TYR A 192 14.90 8.61 3.20
CA TYR A 192 15.55 8.88 1.93
C TYR A 192 14.55 9.41 0.91
N VAL A 193 13.45 8.69 0.68
CA VAL A 193 12.46 9.07 -0.34
C VAL A 193 11.78 10.40 0.00
N ALA A 194 11.31 10.59 1.23
CA ALA A 194 10.69 11.85 1.67
C ALA A 194 11.59 13.08 1.43
N GLY A 195 12.90 12.89 1.57
CA GLY A 195 13.89 13.96 1.39
C GLY A 195 14.45 14.11 -0.02
N ARG A 196 14.37 13.09 -0.88
CA ARG A 196 15.17 13.02 -2.12
C ARG A 196 14.41 12.62 -3.38
N ALA A 197 13.33 11.85 -3.26
CA ALA A 197 12.72 11.21 -4.43
C ALA A 197 11.20 11.30 -4.48
N GLY A 198 10.49 11.55 -3.38
CA GLY A 198 9.05 11.79 -3.47
C GLY A 198 8.30 11.83 -2.16
N ARG A 199 7.08 11.30 -2.17
CA ARG A 199 6.16 11.30 -1.04
C ARG A 199 6.25 9.98 -0.27
N VAL A 200 6.20 10.07 1.05
CA VAL A 200 5.91 8.96 1.96
C VAL A 200 4.55 9.23 2.61
N VAL A 201 3.69 8.21 2.59
CA VAL A 201 2.30 8.28 3.07
C VAL A 201 1.93 6.99 3.81
N MET A 202 0.89 7.04 4.63
CA MET A 202 0.23 5.86 5.18
C MET A 202 -0.81 5.33 4.18
N THR A 203 -1.16 4.05 4.27
CA THR A 203 -2.27 3.45 3.53
C THR A 203 -3.57 4.23 3.77
N ALA A 204 -3.81 4.66 5.00
CA ALA A 204 -4.99 5.45 5.38
C ALA A 204 -5.07 6.84 4.71
N ASP A 205 -3.94 7.41 4.26
CA ASP A 205 -3.91 8.69 3.55
C ASP A 205 -4.42 8.56 2.11
N LEU A 206 -4.32 7.35 1.53
CA LEU A 206 -4.71 7.04 0.17
C LEU A 206 -6.14 6.51 0.07
N LEU A 207 -6.68 5.96 1.16
CA LEU A 207 -7.99 5.34 1.19
C LEU A 207 -9.08 6.32 1.66
N PRO A 208 -10.22 6.37 0.96
CA PRO A 208 -11.33 7.24 1.37
C PRO A 208 -12.10 6.65 2.57
N THR A 209 -11.98 5.36 2.87
CA THR A 209 -12.68 4.69 3.97
C THR A 209 -11.70 4.13 5.01
N PRO A 210 -12.08 4.09 6.30
CA PRO A 210 -11.30 3.38 7.31
C PRO A 210 -11.28 1.87 7.05
N GLN A 211 -10.19 1.20 7.43
CA GLN A 211 -9.95 -0.23 7.21
C GLN A 211 -10.19 -1.09 8.46
N SER A 212 -10.49 -0.47 9.60
CA SER A 212 -10.89 -1.15 10.82
C SER A 212 -11.87 -0.30 11.62
N LYS A 213 -12.64 -0.93 12.52
CA LYS A 213 -13.50 -0.21 13.47
C LYS A 213 -12.71 0.78 14.31
N GLN A 214 -11.48 0.42 14.69
CA GLN A 214 -10.56 1.32 15.42
C GLN A 214 -10.17 2.55 14.59
N GLN A 215 -9.91 2.39 13.29
CA GLN A 215 -9.64 3.53 12.40
C GLN A 215 -10.89 4.39 12.17
N LEU A 216 -12.07 3.77 12.08
CA LEU A 216 -13.33 4.51 12.01
C LEU A 216 -13.52 5.35 13.28
N ARG A 217 -13.29 4.76 14.46
CA ARG A 217 -13.36 5.46 15.74
C ARG A 217 -12.36 6.62 15.78
N ALA A 218 -11.10 6.41 15.40
CA ALA A 218 -10.09 7.47 15.34
C ALA A 218 -10.42 8.58 14.33
N LEU A 219 -11.18 8.28 13.27
CA LEU A 219 -11.69 9.27 12.31
C LEU A 219 -12.86 10.08 12.87
N VAL A 220 -13.72 9.46 13.68
CA VAL A 220 -14.97 10.05 14.19
C VAL A 220 -14.74 10.85 15.48
N LEU A 221 -13.93 10.36 16.42
CA LEU A 221 -13.73 11.02 17.73
C LEU A 221 -13.32 12.51 17.61
N PRO A 222 -12.41 12.92 16.70
CA PRO A 222 -12.05 14.34 16.54
C PRO A 222 -13.18 15.20 15.95
N LEU A 223 -14.27 14.60 15.47
CA LEU A 223 -15.45 15.27 14.93
C LEU A 223 -16.55 15.43 15.99
N LEU A 224 -16.33 14.97 17.22
CA LEU A 224 -17.25 15.11 18.34
C LEU A 224 -16.86 16.35 19.15
N ASP A 225 -17.86 17.01 19.75
CA ASP A 225 -17.63 18.24 20.53
C ASP A 225 -17.56 17.97 22.04
N GLU A 226 -17.94 16.76 22.48
CA GLU A 226 -17.98 16.35 23.88
C GLU A 226 -16.66 15.74 24.37
N SER A 227 -16.37 15.91 25.67
CA SER A 227 -15.16 15.38 26.30
C SER A 227 -15.21 13.88 26.61
N ASP A 228 -16.42 13.32 26.71
CA ASP A 228 -16.62 11.90 26.97
C ASP A 228 -16.61 11.12 25.65
N GLU A 229 -15.89 10.00 25.64
CA GLU A 229 -15.84 9.14 24.46
C GLU A 229 -17.06 8.20 24.41
N PRO A 230 -17.83 8.16 23.30
CA PRO A 230 -18.98 7.27 23.19
C PRO A 230 -18.58 5.80 23.17
N GLU A 231 -19.46 4.92 23.65
CA GLU A 231 -19.42 3.51 23.30
C GLU A 231 -19.80 3.30 21.83
N ASP A 232 -19.48 2.14 21.26
CA ASP A 232 -19.58 1.95 19.80
C ASP A 232 -21.03 1.83 19.28
N ASP A 233 -21.99 1.50 20.14
CA ASP A 233 -23.42 1.39 19.84
C ASP A 233 -24.23 2.65 20.21
N GLU A 234 -23.58 3.65 20.81
CA GLU A 234 -24.20 4.91 21.19
C GLU A 234 -24.38 5.85 19.99
N ASN A 235 -25.37 6.73 20.14
CA ASN A 235 -25.73 7.70 19.12
C ASN A 235 -24.75 8.88 19.13
N LEU A 236 -23.94 8.99 18.09
CA LEU A 236 -22.91 10.01 17.94
C LEU A 236 -23.45 11.45 17.91
N ILE A 237 -24.73 11.64 17.56
CA ILE A 237 -25.37 12.98 17.60
C ILE A 237 -25.44 13.49 19.04
N ASP A 238 -25.63 12.60 20.01
CA ASP A 238 -25.68 12.94 21.44
C ASP A 238 -24.31 13.42 21.95
N TYR A 239 -23.24 13.15 21.17
CA TYR A 239 -21.86 13.57 21.42
C TYR A 239 -21.41 14.74 20.52
N GLY A 240 -22.34 15.48 19.92
CA GLY A 240 -22.06 16.68 19.14
C GLY A 240 -21.75 16.44 17.66
N LEU A 241 -21.95 15.24 17.14
CA LEU A 241 -21.82 15.00 15.70
C LEU A 241 -22.95 15.70 14.92
N ASP A 242 -22.60 16.65 14.06
CA ASP A 242 -23.56 17.38 13.23
C ASP A 242 -23.78 16.80 11.82
N SER A 243 -24.78 17.35 11.12
CA SER A 243 -25.13 16.92 9.75
C SER A 243 -24.06 17.26 8.71
N VAL A 244 -23.28 18.32 8.90
CA VAL A 244 -22.22 18.73 7.96
C VAL A 244 -21.08 17.72 7.97
N ARG A 245 -20.66 17.29 9.16
CA ARG A 245 -19.66 16.24 9.40
C ARG A 245 -20.13 14.91 8.78
N MET A 246 -21.38 14.52 9.01
CA MET A 246 -21.95 13.30 8.39
C MET A 246 -22.01 13.38 6.86
N MET A 247 -22.39 14.53 6.29
CA MET A 247 -22.40 14.71 4.83
C MET A 247 -20.99 14.63 4.23
N ALA A 248 -19.98 15.17 4.92
CA ALA A 248 -18.58 15.07 4.49
C ALA A 248 -18.09 13.61 4.50
N LEU A 249 -18.39 12.86 5.57
CA LEU A 249 -18.08 11.42 5.65
C LEU A 249 -18.80 10.63 4.55
N ALA A 250 -20.09 10.85 4.34
CA ALA A 250 -20.86 10.19 3.29
C ALA A 250 -20.28 10.47 1.90
N SER A 251 -19.93 11.73 1.61
CA SER A 251 -19.31 12.13 0.34
C SER A 251 -17.97 11.40 0.12
N ARG A 252 -17.14 11.31 1.16
CA ARG A 252 -15.86 10.59 1.11
C ARG A 252 -16.08 9.09 0.85
N TRP A 253 -16.97 8.46 1.61
CA TRP A 253 -17.20 7.01 1.52
C TRP A 253 -17.93 6.59 0.24
N ARG A 254 -18.69 7.50 -0.38
CA ARG A 254 -19.34 7.28 -1.67
C ARG A 254 -18.37 6.96 -2.81
N GLN A 255 -17.10 7.34 -2.67
CA GLN A 255 -16.05 6.97 -3.62
C GLN A 255 -15.84 5.46 -3.70
N VAL A 256 -16.15 4.72 -2.63
CA VAL A 256 -16.04 3.25 -2.55
C VAL A 256 -17.41 2.59 -2.58
N TYR A 257 -18.40 3.19 -1.90
CA TYR A 257 -19.75 2.67 -1.79
C TYR A 257 -20.76 3.67 -2.39
N PRO A 258 -21.09 3.57 -3.68
CA PRO A 258 -21.91 4.57 -4.37
C PRO A 258 -23.29 4.81 -3.75
N ASP A 259 -23.82 3.83 -3.02
CA ASP A 259 -25.11 3.87 -2.33
C ASP A 259 -25.06 4.55 -0.95
N ILE A 260 -23.87 4.79 -0.37
CA ILE A 260 -23.75 5.51 0.91
C ILE A 260 -24.15 6.97 0.71
N ASP A 261 -25.09 7.43 1.54
CA ASP A 261 -25.53 8.81 1.62
C ASP A 261 -25.76 9.25 3.07
N PHE A 262 -26.07 10.53 3.24
CA PHE A 262 -26.36 11.12 4.55
C PHE A 262 -27.53 10.41 5.25
N VAL A 263 -28.58 10.05 4.53
CA VAL A 263 -29.79 9.43 5.11
C VAL A 263 -29.44 8.07 5.72
N MET A 264 -28.60 7.30 5.05
CA MET A 264 -28.13 6.02 5.54
C MET A 264 -27.31 6.16 6.82
N LEU A 265 -26.41 7.15 6.90
CA LEU A 265 -25.61 7.41 8.09
C LEU A 265 -26.45 7.93 9.27
N ALA A 266 -27.36 8.87 9.00
CA ALA A 266 -28.21 9.51 10.00
C ALA A 266 -29.28 8.57 10.58
N LYS A 267 -29.64 7.48 9.88
CA LYS A 267 -30.62 6.49 10.36
C LYS A 267 -30.14 5.73 11.61
N LYS A 268 -28.83 5.44 11.68
CA LYS A 268 -28.16 4.80 12.81
C LYS A 268 -26.75 5.39 12.94
N PRO A 269 -26.62 6.57 13.56
CA PRO A 269 -25.35 7.28 13.68
C PRO A 269 -24.50 6.69 14.81
N THR A 270 -24.10 5.42 14.68
CA THR A 270 -23.26 4.72 15.66
C THR A 270 -22.03 4.15 14.97
N ILE A 271 -20.93 3.97 15.70
CA ILE A 271 -19.69 3.41 15.15
C ILE A 271 -19.96 1.98 14.64
N ASP A 272 -20.72 1.18 15.37
CA ASP A 272 -21.09 -0.18 14.97
C ASP A 272 -21.89 -0.23 13.66
N ALA A 273 -22.91 0.62 13.54
CA ALA A 273 -23.74 0.65 12.34
C ALA A 273 -22.94 1.11 11.12
N TRP A 274 -22.10 2.13 11.28
CA TRP A 274 -21.25 2.63 10.19
C TRP A 274 -20.16 1.64 9.80
N TRP A 275 -19.55 0.95 10.77
CA TRP A 275 -18.58 -0.11 10.47
C TRP A 275 -19.23 -1.27 9.69
N ALA A 276 -20.44 -1.66 10.05
CA ALA A 276 -21.19 -2.67 9.29
C ALA A 276 -21.45 -2.25 7.83
N LEU A 277 -21.69 -0.95 7.58
CA LEU A 277 -21.84 -0.41 6.22
C LEU A 277 -20.52 -0.41 5.45
N LEU A 278 -19.39 -0.17 6.13
CA LEU A 278 -18.07 -0.02 5.50
C LEU A 278 -17.28 -1.34 5.40
N SER A 279 -17.71 -2.39 6.08
CA SER A 279 -17.08 -3.72 6.08
C SER A 279 -17.73 -4.73 5.13
N ARG A 280 -18.85 -4.35 4.49
CA ARG A 280 -19.52 -5.19 3.47
C ARG A 280 -18.69 -5.26 2.19
N ASP A 281 -18.86 -6.35 1.44
CA ASP A 281 -18.28 -6.45 0.11
C ASP A 281 -18.85 -5.37 -0.81
N VAL A 282 -17.97 -4.71 -1.55
CA VAL A 282 -18.36 -3.75 -2.59
C VAL A 282 -18.96 -4.55 -3.73
N ARG A 283 -20.26 -4.37 -3.98
CA ARG A 283 -20.97 -4.98 -5.12
C ARG A 283 -20.69 -4.24 -6.41
#